data_AF-A0A1H5T1U5-F1
#
_entry.id   AF-A0A1H5T1U5-F1
#
_cell.length_a   1.000
_cell.length_b   1.000
_cell.length_c   1.000
_cell.angle_alpha   90.00
_cell.angle_beta   90.00
_cell.angle_gamma   90.00
#
_symmetry.space_group_name_H-M   'P 1'
#
loop_
_entity.id
_entity.type
_entity.pdbx_description
1 polymer ?
#
loop_
_entity_poly.entity_id
_entity_poly.type
_entity_poly.pdbx_seq_one_letter_code
_entity_poly.pdbx_strand_id
1 'polypeptide(L)'
;MGLKTDDYSCTFWWKDKGGNDCSSQWSPFADDTTYFAPSEKQFIQNFRVDDLEKLFKKLSDEGVTIVGDVKTYGYGKFGWILDSERNKIELRKPINNVFQ
;
A
#
# COMPACT_ATOMS: atom_id res chain seq x y z
N MET A 1 -1.44 -16.52 17.57
CA MET A 1 -2.36 -15.50 17.02
C MET A 1 -3.60 -16.10 16.37
N GLY A 2 -3.66 -17.39 16.00
CA GLY A 2 -4.91 -18.03 15.52
C GLY A 2 -5.50 -17.46 14.23
N LEU A 3 -4.73 -16.64 13.52
CA LEU A 3 -5.14 -15.99 12.28
C LEU A 3 -5.06 -16.98 11.12
N LYS A 4 -6.10 -17.00 10.27
CA LYS A 4 -6.08 -17.75 9.02
C LYS A 4 -5.11 -17.05 8.07
N THR A 5 -3.97 -17.69 7.82
CA THR A 5 -2.91 -17.19 6.96
C THR A 5 -2.88 -18.01 5.67
N ASP A 6 -2.63 -17.34 4.55
CA ASP A 6 -2.09 -17.96 3.34
C ASP A 6 -0.56 -17.89 3.39
N ASP A 7 0.11 -18.34 2.33
CA ASP A 7 1.58 -18.40 2.25
C ASP A 7 2.28 -17.05 2.49
N TYR A 8 1.55 -15.92 2.40
CA TYR A 8 2.14 -14.58 2.46
C TYR A 8 1.42 -13.60 3.40
N SER A 9 0.22 -13.92 3.90
CA SER A 9 -0.62 -12.93 4.56
C SER A 9 -1.80 -13.50 5.35
N CYS A 10 -2.40 -12.66 6.20
CA CYS A 10 -3.74 -12.84 6.74
C CYS A 10 -4.67 -11.79 6.14
N THR A 11 -5.73 -12.22 5.46
CA THR A 11 -6.73 -11.32 4.87
C THR A 11 -8.00 -11.27 5.71
N PHE A 12 -8.40 -10.06 6.08
CA PHE A 12 -9.62 -9.74 6.81
C PHE A 12 -10.65 -9.17 5.84
N TRP A 13 -11.72 -9.91 5.57
CA TRP A 13 -12.81 -9.49 4.68
C TRP A 13 -13.88 -8.72 5.45
N TRP A 14 -14.38 -7.65 4.85
CA TRP A 14 -15.43 -6.81 5.43
C TRP A 14 -16.25 -6.12 4.32
N LYS A 15 -17.36 -5.49 4.71
CA LYS A 15 -18.22 -4.72 3.80
C LYS A 15 -18.17 -3.25 4.14
N ASP A 16 -18.09 -2.38 3.13
CA ASP A 16 -18.24 -0.94 3.34
C ASP A 16 -19.69 -0.56 3.69
N LYS A 17 -19.94 0.74 3.92
CA LYS A 17 -21.30 1.25 4.22
C LYS A 17 -22.30 1.01 3.08
N GLY A 18 -21.84 0.79 1.86
CA GLY A 18 -22.67 0.49 0.69
C GLY A 18 -22.85 -1.01 0.43
N GLY A 19 -22.22 -1.89 1.21
CA GLY A 19 -22.27 -3.35 1.03
C GLY A 19 -21.24 -3.91 0.04
N ASN A 20 -20.28 -3.11 -0.40
CA ASN A 20 -19.22 -3.56 -1.32
C ASN A 20 -18.18 -4.40 -0.59
N ASP A 21 -17.65 -5.43 -1.26
CA ASP A 21 -16.58 -6.26 -0.71
C ASP A 21 -15.27 -5.48 -0.56
N CYS A 22 -14.73 -5.53 0.65
CA CYS A 22 -13.50 -4.86 1.04
C CYS A 22 -12.59 -5.85 1.80
N SER A 23 -11.30 -5.54 1.84
CA SER A 23 -10.35 -6.31 2.62
C SER A 23 -9.23 -5.47 3.18
N SER A 24 -8.72 -5.93 4.33
CA SER A 24 -7.47 -5.48 4.93
C SER A 24 -6.55 -6.68 5.05
N GLN A 25 -5.27 -6.52 4.77
CA GLN A 25 -4.31 -7.61 4.75
C GLN A 25 -3.13 -7.29 5.65
N TRP A 26 -2.73 -8.26 6.47
CA TRP A 26 -1.50 -8.20 7.26
C TRP A 26 -0.52 -9.22 6.71
N SER A 27 0.65 -8.75 6.30
CA SER A 27 1.70 -9.58 5.71
C SER A 27 2.98 -9.44 6.53
N PRO A 28 3.57 -10.54 7.01
CA PRO A 28 4.87 -10.48 7.66
C PRO A 28 5.95 -10.13 6.63
N PHE A 29 7.00 -9.47 7.10
CA PHE A 29 8.24 -9.30 6.36
C PHE A 29 9.36 -10.07 7.06
N ALA A 30 10.41 -10.42 6.31
CA ALA A 30 11.63 -10.93 6.91
C ALA A 30 12.24 -9.86 7.85
N ASP A 31 12.87 -10.32 8.93
CA ASP A 31 13.47 -9.45 9.96
C ASP A 31 14.58 -8.55 9.39
N ASP A 32 15.29 -9.04 8.37
CA ASP A 32 16.39 -8.35 7.67
C ASP A 32 15.92 -7.56 6.43
N THR A 33 14.61 -7.33 6.29
CA THR A 33 14.10 -6.61 5.12
C THR A 33 14.61 -5.16 5.08
N THR A 34 15.01 -4.72 3.88
CA THR A 34 15.31 -3.31 3.59
C THR A 34 14.14 -2.58 2.95
N TYR A 35 12.98 -3.23 2.83
CA TYR A 35 11.83 -2.74 2.06
C TYR A 35 11.27 -1.42 2.59
N PHE A 36 11.37 -1.18 3.91
CA PHE A 36 10.85 0.00 4.56
C PHE A 36 11.74 1.24 4.38
N ALA A 37 12.98 1.07 3.93
CA ALA A 37 13.91 2.18 3.71
C ALA A 37 13.31 3.23 2.74
N PRO A 38 13.46 4.53 3.02
CA PRO A 38 14.33 5.13 4.05
C PRO A 38 13.67 5.32 5.43
N SER A 39 12.51 4.70 5.68
CA SER A 39 11.88 4.73 6.99
C SER A 39 12.58 3.80 7.97
N GLU A 40 12.64 4.21 9.24
CA GLU A 40 13.18 3.42 10.35
C GLU A 40 12.07 2.62 11.08
N LYS A 41 10.82 2.70 10.60
CA LYS A 41 9.71 1.93 11.18
C LYS A 41 9.78 0.47 10.78
N GLN A 42 9.24 -0.39 11.65
CA GLN A 42 9.16 -1.83 11.46
C GLN A 42 7.93 -2.27 10.64
N PHE A 43 7.24 -1.34 9.99
CA PHE A 43 6.06 -1.62 9.18
C PHE A 43 5.88 -0.59 8.06
N ILE A 44 5.07 -0.96 7.06
CA ILE A 44 4.60 -0.08 6.00
C ILE A 44 3.09 -0.19 5.90
N GLN A 45 2.42 0.93 5.65
CA GLN A 45 0.99 0.93 5.32
C GLN A 45 0.84 0.92 3.80
N ASN A 46 0.01 0.01 3.29
CA ASN A 46 -0.34 -0.06 1.86
C ASN A 46 -1.79 0.40 1.66
N PHE A 47 -1.98 1.46 0.87
CA PHE A 47 -3.30 1.95 0.51
C PHE A 47 -3.63 1.69 -0.96
N ARG A 48 -4.86 1.25 -1.21
CA ARG A 48 -5.42 1.25 -2.56
C ARG A 48 -5.85 2.66 -2.93
N VAL A 49 -5.44 3.12 -4.10
CA VAL A 49 -5.81 4.42 -4.64
C VAL A 49 -6.42 4.28 -6.03
N ASP A 50 -7.40 5.13 -6.31
CA ASP A 50 -8.12 5.13 -7.60
C ASP A 50 -7.26 5.76 -8.71
N ASP A 51 -6.63 6.90 -8.42
CA ASP A 51 -5.72 7.59 -9.35
C ASP A 51 -4.40 7.97 -8.68
N LEU A 52 -3.39 7.13 -8.92
CA LEU A 52 -2.04 7.30 -8.37
C LEU A 52 -1.34 8.54 -8.93
N GLU A 53 -1.52 8.87 -10.21
CA GLU A 53 -0.84 9.99 -10.86
C GLU A 53 -1.39 11.33 -10.36
N LYS A 54 -2.72 11.43 -10.30
CA LYS A 54 -3.40 12.61 -9.74
C LYS A 54 -3.06 12.79 -8.27
N LEU A 55 -2.99 11.69 -7.50
CA LEU A 55 -2.61 11.74 -6.10
C LEU A 55 -1.16 12.22 -5.92
N PHE A 56 -0.20 11.70 -6.69
CA PHE A 56 1.18 12.17 -6.61
C PHE A 56 1.34 13.63 -6.96
N LYS A 57 0.62 14.12 -7.98
CA LYS A 57 0.61 15.54 -8.30
C LYS A 57 0.17 16.38 -7.10
N LYS A 58 -0.95 16.01 -6.47
CA LYS A 58 -1.46 16.72 -5.28
C LYS A 58 -0.47 16.65 -4.11
N LEU A 59 0.09 15.48 -3.83
CA LEU A 59 1.03 15.28 -2.73
C LEU A 59 2.33 16.09 -2.96
N SER A 60 2.82 16.13 -4.20
CA SER A 60 3.95 16.98 -4.57
C SER A 60 3.65 18.46 -4.39
N ASP A 61 2.45 18.91 -4.80
CA ASP A 61 2.00 20.30 -4.64
C ASP A 61 1.89 20.69 -3.14
N GLU A 62 1.63 19.71 -2.26
CA GLU A 62 1.58 19.87 -0.79
C GLU A 62 2.96 19.70 -0.10
N GLY A 63 4.03 19.44 -0.85
CA GLY A 63 5.39 19.30 -0.31
C GLY A 63 5.70 17.93 0.31
N VAL A 64 4.88 16.91 0.04
CA VAL A 64 5.12 15.54 0.49
C VAL A 64 6.28 14.93 -0.27
N THR A 65 7.15 14.20 0.45
CA THR A 65 8.32 13.56 -0.16
C THR A 65 7.92 12.29 -0.89
N ILE A 66 8.15 12.24 -2.20
CA ILE A 66 7.98 11.04 -3.03
C ILE A 66 9.27 10.21 -2.99
N VAL A 67 9.14 8.90 -2.83
CA VAL A 67 10.28 7.97 -2.72
C VAL A 67 10.40 7.13 -3.99
N GLY A 68 11.44 7.42 -4.78
CA GLY A 68 11.72 6.70 -6.02
C GLY A 68 10.68 6.91 -7.11
N ASP A 69 10.71 6.05 -8.12
CA ASP A 69 9.82 6.13 -9.28
C ASP A 69 8.59 5.23 -9.12
N VAL A 70 7.49 5.61 -9.77
CA VAL A 70 6.29 4.77 -9.90
C VAL A 70 6.63 3.51 -10.69
N LYS A 71 6.41 2.34 -10.08
CA LYS A 71 6.60 1.05 -10.74
C LYS A 71 5.29 0.55 -11.31
N THR A 72 5.31 0.18 -12.58
CA THR A 72 4.15 -0.42 -13.27
C THR A 72 4.40 -1.90 -13.49
N TYR A 73 3.47 -2.73 -13.04
CA TYR A 73 3.47 -4.17 -13.24
C TYR A 73 2.18 -4.60 -13.94
N GLY A 74 2.15 -5.85 -14.43
CA GLY A 74 0.97 -6.43 -15.10
C GLY A 74 -0.28 -6.54 -14.21
N TYR A 75 -0.18 -6.30 -12.91
CA TYR A 75 -1.29 -6.32 -11.94
C TYR A 75 -1.59 -4.95 -11.31
N GLY A 76 -0.84 -3.90 -11.63
CA GLY A 76 -1.10 -2.56 -11.09
C GLY A 76 0.12 -1.63 -11.07
N LYS A 77 -0.10 -0.39 -10.62
CA LYS A 77 0.93 0.62 -10.40
C LYS A 77 1.20 0.79 -8.91
N PHE A 78 2.46 1.03 -8.55
CA PHE A 78 2.92 1.19 -7.18
C PHE A 78 3.79 2.42 -7.07
N GLY A 79 3.63 3.16 -5.99
CA GLY A 79 4.54 4.24 -5.64
C GLY A 79 4.61 4.42 -4.13
N TRP A 80 5.57 5.23 -3.68
CA TRP A 80 5.86 5.41 -2.27
C TRP A 80 6.02 6.87 -1.90
N ILE A 81 5.61 7.20 -0.68
CA ILE A 81 5.80 8.54 -0.08
C ILE A 81 6.37 8.39 1.34
N LEU A 82 6.91 9.49 1.86
CA LEU A 82 7.12 9.68 3.30
C LEU A 82 6.09 10.66 3.85
N ASP A 83 5.46 10.29 4.97
CA ASP A 83 4.66 11.24 5.75
C ASP A 83 5.54 12.17 6.60
N SER A 84 4.89 13.05 7.37
CA SER A 84 5.57 14.01 8.26
C SER A 84 6.42 13.34 9.35
N GLU A 85 6.13 12.10 9.71
CA GLU A 85 6.88 11.32 10.70
C GLU A 85 7.94 10.43 10.05
N ARG A 86 8.16 10.56 8.73
CA ARG A 86 9.07 9.74 7.94
C ARG A 86 8.68 8.27 7.89
N ASN A 87 7.39 7.96 8.04
CA ASN A 87 6.86 6.64 7.74
C ASN A 87 6.79 6.48 6.23
N LYS A 88 7.35 5.38 5.71
CA LYS A 88 7.15 5.03 4.30
C LYS A 88 5.74 4.48 4.13
N ILE A 89 5.01 5.03 3.17
CA ILE A 89 3.66 4.59 2.81
C ILE A 89 3.70 4.09 1.37
N GLU A 90 3.12 2.93 1.13
CA GLU A 90 2.95 2.36 -0.20
C GLU A 90 1.54 2.67 -0.74
N LEU A 91 1.48 3.13 -1.97
CA LEU A 91 0.26 3.46 -2.67
C LEU A 91 0.16 2.54 -3.89
N ARG A 92 -0.89 1.71 -3.94
CA ARG A 92 -1.15 0.80 -5.06
C ARG A 92 -2.42 1.19 -5.81
N LYS A 93 -2.31 1.25 -7.13
CA LYS A 93 -3.46 1.32 -8.04
C LYS A 93 -3.60 -0.05 -8.73
N PRO A 94 -4.54 -0.91 -8.30
CA PRO A 94 -4.79 -2.18 -8.97
C PRO A 94 -5.38 -1.91 -10.37
N ILE A 95 -5.24 -2.88 -11.26
CA ILE A 95 -6.01 -2.87 -12.51
C ILE A 95 -7.47 -3.19 -12.14
N ASN A 96 -8.45 -2.51 -12.75
CA ASN A 96 -9.88 -2.58 -12.42
C ASN A 96 -10.51 -3.99 -12.37
N ASN A 97 -9.79 -5.05 -12.74
CA ASN A 97 -10.37 -6.36 -13.04
C ASN A 97 -9.95 -7.50 -12.10
N VAL A 98 -9.37 -7.23 -10.92
CA VAL A 98 -8.83 -8.29 -10.03
C VAL A 98 -9.77 -8.72 -8.88
N PHE A 99 -11.00 -8.18 -8.81
CA PHE A 99 -11.97 -8.50 -7.75
C PHE A 99 -13.35 -8.90 -8.28
N GLN A 100 -13.42 -9.51 -9.47
CA GLN A 100 -14.62 -10.23 -9.90
C GLN A 100 -14.56 -11.69 -9.44
#